data_AF-A0A377JLT3-F1
#
_entry.id   AF-A0A377JLT3-F1
#
_cell.length_a   1.000
_cell.length_b   1.000
_cell.length_c   1.000
_cell.angle_alpha   90.00
_cell.angle_beta   90.00
_cell.angle_gamma   90.00
#
_symmetry.space_group_name_H-M   'P 1'
#
loop_
_entity.id
_entity.type
_entity.pdbx_description
1 polymer ?
#
loop_
_entity_poly.entity_id
_entity_poly.type
_entity_poly.pdbx_seq_one_letter_code
_entity_poly.pdbx_strand_id
1 'polypeptide(L)'
;MSNLSICKIGIGPSSSHTLGPLIAGNRFCELIAPKLESIAHITITLYGSLSLTGRGHLSDKAILWGLENLHAKTITKDLQAATLARVYDTKQLNLCGTKLIPFDSSSDIIFSDEFLPQHENALRIEAFSAQGAKVTSCTYFSIGGGFVKMSKS
;
A
#
# COMPACT_ATOMS: atom_id res chain seq x y z
N MET A 1 8.09 3.59 -32.83
CA MET A 1 8.17 3.07 -31.45
C MET A 1 8.12 4.27 -30.52
N SER A 2 7.01 4.47 -29.82
CA SER A 2 6.80 5.69 -29.04
C SER A 2 7.48 5.57 -27.68
N ASN A 3 8.59 6.28 -27.52
CA ASN A 3 9.32 6.44 -26.28
C ASN A 3 8.63 7.55 -25.48
N LEU A 4 7.64 7.19 -24.64
CA LEU A 4 6.93 8.14 -23.78
C LEU A 4 7.04 7.71 -22.31
N SER A 5 8.25 7.71 -21.77
CA SER A 5 8.47 7.73 -20.31
C SER A 5 8.15 9.14 -19.81
N ILE A 6 6.86 9.50 -19.81
CA ILE A 6 6.40 10.75 -19.23
C ILE A 6 6.54 10.62 -17.71
N CYS A 7 7.62 11.17 -17.18
CA CYS A 7 7.85 11.31 -15.76
C CYS A 7 6.79 12.28 -15.22
N LYS A 8 5.59 11.75 -14.90
CA LYS A 8 4.55 12.51 -14.22
C LYS A 8 5.10 12.89 -12.86
N ILE A 9 5.36 14.18 -12.67
CA ILE A 9 5.66 14.83 -11.40
C ILE A 9 4.64 14.31 -10.38
N GLY A 10 5.02 13.37 -9.51
CA GLY A 10 4.05 12.57 -8.77
C GLY A 10 4.63 11.93 -7.52
N ILE A 11 4.34 12.55 -6.38
CA ILE A 11 4.25 11.98 -5.01
C ILE A 11 5.52 11.36 -4.40
N GLY A 12 6.56 11.06 -5.19
CA GLY A 12 7.82 10.55 -4.67
C GLY A 12 8.91 10.42 -5.74
N PRO A 13 10.13 10.01 -5.35
CA PRO A 13 11.27 9.95 -6.26
C PRO A 13 11.16 8.85 -7.32
N SER A 14 10.27 7.87 -7.14
CA SER A 14 10.17 6.69 -8.01
C SER A 14 8.74 6.20 -8.19
N SER A 15 8.24 6.17 -9.42
CA SER A 15 6.87 5.72 -9.74
C SER A 15 6.62 4.25 -9.38
N SER A 16 7.61 3.35 -9.47
CA SER A 16 7.44 1.94 -9.06
C SER A 16 7.38 1.79 -7.54
N HIS A 17 8.09 2.65 -6.81
CA HIS A 17 8.20 2.55 -5.36
C HIS A 17 7.22 3.45 -4.60
N THR A 18 6.59 4.42 -5.27
CA THR A 18 5.61 5.30 -4.62
C THR A 18 4.24 5.19 -5.27
N LEU A 19 4.12 5.35 -6.59
CA LEU A 19 2.83 5.31 -7.26
C LEU A 19 2.23 3.89 -7.30
N GLY A 20 3.06 2.87 -7.53
CA GLY A 20 2.62 1.47 -7.49
C GLY A 20 1.99 1.06 -6.14
N PRO A 21 2.70 1.25 -5.02
CA PRO A 21 2.17 0.88 -3.71
C PRO A 21 0.92 1.68 -3.29
N LEU A 22 0.82 2.96 -3.65
CA LEU A 22 -0.40 3.75 -3.46
C LEU A 22 -1.59 3.15 -4.23
N ILE A 23 -1.39 2.83 -5.52
CA ILE A 23 -2.43 2.21 -6.35
C ILE A 23 -2.82 0.83 -5.79
N ALA A 24 -1.86 0.06 -5.28
CA ALA A 24 -2.14 -1.22 -4.64
C ALA A 24 -3.05 -1.05 -3.42
N GLY A 25 -2.80 -0.05 -2.56
CA GLY A 25 -3.69 0.29 -1.45
C GLY A 25 -5.11 0.66 -1.91
N ASN A 26 -5.25 1.51 -2.94
CA ASN A 26 -6.57 1.87 -3.48
C ASN A 26 -7.33 0.63 -4.01
N ARG A 27 -6.65 -0.24 -4.77
CA ARG A 27 -7.25 -1.48 -5.28
C ARG A 27 -7.62 -2.45 -4.18
N PHE A 28 -6.85 -2.49 -3.09
CA PHE A 28 -7.20 -3.29 -1.94
C PHE A 28 -8.49 -2.78 -1.28
N CYS A 29 -8.67 -1.46 -1.21
CA CYS A 29 -9.93 -0.87 -0.77
C CYS A 29 -11.13 -1.27 -1.63
N GLU A 30 -10.98 -1.26 -2.95
CA GLU A 30 -12.02 -1.78 -3.86
C GLU A 30 -12.33 -3.26 -3.60
N LEU A 31 -11.29 -4.09 -3.38
CA LEU A 31 -11.43 -5.52 -3.11
C LEU A 31 -12.16 -5.80 -1.78
N ILE A 32 -11.93 -4.98 -0.75
CA ILE A 32 -12.50 -5.18 0.58
C ILE A 32 -13.78 -4.41 0.84
N ALA A 33 -14.22 -3.51 -0.05
CA ALA A 33 -15.47 -2.76 0.08
C ALA A 33 -16.67 -3.61 0.56
N PRO A 34 -16.97 -4.81 0.01
CA PRO A 34 -18.10 -5.62 0.48
C PRO A 34 -17.91 -6.27 1.86
N LYS A 35 -16.70 -6.26 2.40
CA LYS A 35 -16.30 -6.92 3.65
C LYS A 35 -15.61 -5.96 4.63
N LEU A 36 -15.65 -4.66 4.39
CA LEU A 36 -14.90 -3.67 5.16
C LEU A 36 -15.28 -3.71 6.64
N GLU A 37 -16.56 -3.89 6.93
CA GLU A 37 -17.06 -3.94 8.30
C GLU A 37 -16.53 -5.13 9.10
N SER A 38 -16.19 -6.26 8.45
CA SER A 38 -15.64 -7.43 9.14
C SER A 38 -14.13 -7.36 9.38
N ILE A 39 -13.45 -6.36 8.82
CA ILE A 39 -12.00 -6.18 8.94
C ILE A 39 -11.68 -5.34 10.18
N ALA A 40 -10.82 -5.86 11.05
CA ALA A 40 -10.35 -5.18 12.26
C ALA A 40 -8.84 -4.88 12.23
N HIS A 41 -8.08 -5.55 11.36
CA HIS A 41 -6.64 -5.42 11.31
C HIS A 41 -6.11 -5.68 9.89
N ILE A 42 -5.02 -5.00 9.53
CA ILE A 42 -4.34 -5.13 8.24
C ILE A 42 -2.86 -5.39 8.49
N THR A 43 -2.27 -6.31 7.74
CA THR A 43 -0.82 -6.44 7.63
C THR A 43 -0.38 -6.19 6.20
N ILE A 44 0.81 -5.62 6.05
CA ILE A 44 1.45 -5.30 4.78
C ILE A 44 2.81 -5.99 4.78
N THR A 45 3.11 -6.76 3.75
CA THR A 45 4.44 -7.33 3.55
C THR A 45 5.04 -6.78 2.26
N LEU A 46 6.21 -6.16 2.35
CA LEU A 46 7.01 -5.73 1.21
C LEU A 46 8.04 -6.81 0.88
N TYR A 47 8.24 -7.08 -0.41
CA TYR A 47 9.18 -8.08 -0.92
C TYR A 47 10.21 -7.48 -1.86
N GLY A 48 11.32 -8.19 -2.02
CA GLY A 48 12.38 -7.87 -2.98
C GLY A 48 12.83 -6.41 -2.93
N SER A 49 12.87 -5.76 -4.09
CA SER A 49 13.37 -4.38 -4.24
C SER A 49 12.53 -3.35 -3.45
N LEU A 50 11.22 -3.60 -3.26
CA LEU A 50 10.36 -2.77 -2.39
C LEU A 50 10.70 -2.95 -0.91
N SER A 51 11.14 -4.12 -0.49
CA SER A 51 11.58 -4.36 0.89
C SER A 51 12.92 -3.68 1.17
N LEU A 52 13.89 -3.89 0.27
CA LEU A 52 15.26 -3.38 0.42
C LEU A 52 15.34 -1.86 0.43
N THR A 53 14.49 -1.20 -0.37
CA THR A 53 14.57 0.26 -0.55
C THR A 53 13.33 1.01 -0.06
N GLY A 54 12.34 0.30 0.48
CA GLY A 54 11.00 0.84 0.76
C GLY A 54 10.99 2.05 1.68
N ARG A 55 11.84 2.07 2.72
CA ARG A 55 11.95 3.21 3.64
C ARG A 55 12.58 4.44 2.99
N GLY A 56 13.52 4.25 2.06
CA GLY A 56 14.20 5.32 1.32
C GLY A 56 13.37 5.90 0.18
N HIS A 57 12.43 5.12 -0.37
CA HIS A 57 11.59 5.51 -1.50
C HIS A 57 10.10 5.72 -1.15
N LEU A 58 9.79 5.79 0.15
CA LEU A 58 8.45 6.08 0.68
C LEU A 58 7.39 5.00 0.34
N SER A 59 7.81 3.78 0.02
CA SER A 59 6.87 2.70 -0.34
C SER A 59 5.95 2.31 0.80
N ASP A 60 6.50 2.28 2.01
CA ASP A 60 5.77 2.08 3.26
C ASP A 60 4.67 3.13 3.43
N LYS A 61 5.02 4.41 3.28
CA LYS A 61 4.10 5.55 3.40
C LYS A 61 3.06 5.57 2.28
N ALA A 62 3.48 5.23 1.06
CA ALA A 62 2.61 5.26 -0.11
C ALA A 62 1.45 4.27 0.00
N ILE A 63 1.70 3.08 0.55
CA ILE A 63 0.64 2.09 0.79
C ILE A 63 -0.37 2.63 1.80
N LEU A 64 0.09 3.31 2.86
CA LEU A 64 -0.80 3.90 3.87
C LEU A 64 -1.73 4.94 3.23
N TRP A 65 -1.21 5.84 2.39
CA TRP A 65 -2.05 6.79 1.65
C TRP A 65 -3.07 6.07 0.77
N GLY A 66 -2.64 5.01 0.08
CA GLY A 66 -3.53 4.20 -0.75
C GLY A 66 -4.64 3.52 0.05
N LEU A 67 -4.31 2.97 1.22
CA LEU A 67 -5.23 2.30 2.12
C LEU A 67 -6.17 3.25 2.84
N GLU A 68 -5.87 4.54 2.92
CA GLU A 68 -6.83 5.57 3.34
C GLU A 68 -7.65 6.14 2.18
N ASN A 69 -7.61 5.47 1.01
CA ASN A 69 -8.30 5.86 -0.21
C ASN A 69 -7.88 7.23 -0.78
N LEU A 70 -6.63 7.63 -0.57
CA LEU A 70 -6.05 8.80 -1.23
C LEU A 70 -5.54 8.41 -2.61
N HIS A 71 -5.75 9.28 -3.61
CA HIS A 71 -5.40 9.00 -4.99
C HIS A 71 -4.28 9.90 -5.49
N ALA A 72 -3.47 9.35 -6.41
CA ALA A 72 -2.29 10.06 -6.91
C ALA A 72 -2.56 11.39 -7.62
N LYS A 73 -3.79 11.60 -8.11
CA LYS A 73 -4.18 12.85 -8.77
C LYS A 73 -4.64 13.93 -7.78
N THR A 74 -5.06 13.55 -6.58
CA THR A 74 -5.75 14.44 -5.64
C THR A 74 -5.04 14.59 -4.31
N ILE A 75 -4.08 13.71 -4.01
CA ILE A 75 -3.34 13.74 -2.76
C ILE A 75 -2.46 15.01 -2.66
N THR A 76 -2.62 15.73 -1.56
CA THR A 76 -1.84 16.93 -1.22
C THR A 76 -0.79 16.61 -0.16
N LYS A 77 0.15 17.53 0.06
CA LYS A 77 1.15 17.37 1.16
C LYS A 77 0.47 17.31 2.54
N ASP A 78 -0.60 18.07 2.73
CA ASP A 78 -1.33 18.10 4.00
C ASP A 78 -2.04 16.78 4.26
N LEU A 79 -2.65 16.18 3.24
CA LEU A 79 -3.25 14.85 3.34
C LEU A 79 -2.19 13.78 3.66
N GLN A 80 -1.03 13.84 2.99
CA GLN A 80 0.08 12.94 3.30
C GLN A 80 0.53 13.08 4.76
N ALA A 81 0.74 14.30 5.23
CA ALA A 81 1.16 14.57 6.60
C ALA A 81 0.10 14.10 7.62
N ALA A 82 -1.18 14.36 7.35
CA ALA A 82 -2.28 13.95 8.21
C ALA A 82 -2.42 12.43 8.33
N THR A 83 -2.22 11.68 7.23
CA THR A 83 -2.17 10.21 7.26
C THR A 83 -1.02 9.73 8.14
N LEU A 84 0.18 10.26 7.93
CA LEU A 84 1.37 9.81 8.66
C LEU A 84 1.30 10.16 10.15
N ALA A 85 0.82 11.35 10.51
CA ALA A 85 0.60 11.72 11.90
C ALA A 85 -0.36 10.76 12.61
N ARG A 86 -1.48 10.40 11.97
CA ARG A 86 -2.43 9.42 12.54
C ARG A 86 -1.80 8.04 12.71
N VAL A 87 -1.11 7.54 11.70
CA VAL A 87 -0.48 6.21 11.78
C VAL A 87 0.64 6.18 12.84
N TYR A 88 1.51 7.18 12.87
CA TYR A 88 2.68 7.17 13.75
C TYR A 88 2.41 7.66 15.16
N ASP A 89 1.54 8.66 15.33
CA ASP A 89 1.28 9.27 16.64
C ASP A 89 0.13 8.57 17.36
N THR A 90 -0.90 8.12 16.62
CA THR A 90 -2.10 7.52 17.22
C THR A 90 -2.22 6.02 17.00
N LYS A 91 -1.32 5.40 16.23
CA LYS A 91 -1.35 3.97 15.87
C LYS A 91 -2.70 3.53 15.29
N GLN A 92 -3.26 4.38 14.42
CA GLN A 92 -4.52 4.13 13.76
C GLN A 92 -4.40 4.32 12.25
N LEU A 93 -5.19 3.58 11.50
CA LEU A 93 -5.34 3.74 10.06
C LEU A 93 -6.81 4.02 9.76
N ASN A 94 -7.10 5.07 8.98
CA ASN A 94 -8.46 5.31 8.48
C ASN A 94 -8.70 4.46 7.24
N LEU A 95 -8.90 3.16 7.45
CA LEU A 95 -9.04 2.17 6.38
C LEU A 95 -10.15 2.56 5.41
N CYS A 96 -9.76 2.64 4.14
CA CYS A 96 -10.54 3.08 2.99
C CYS A 96 -11.19 4.46 3.14
N GLY A 97 -10.65 5.29 4.04
CA GLY A 97 -11.17 6.62 4.34
C GLY A 97 -12.43 6.61 5.19
N THR A 98 -12.90 5.44 5.64
CA THR A 98 -14.22 5.27 6.26
C THR A 98 -14.19 4.60 7.63
N LYS A 99 -13.23 3.71 7.89
CA LYS A 99 -13.18 2.92 9.12
C LYS A 99 -11.83 3.05 9.83
N LEU A 100 -11.83 3.62 11.03
CA LEU A 100 -10.64 3.63 11.87
C LEU A 100 -10.37 2.24 12.45
N ILE A 101 -9.16 1.73 12.25
CA ILE A 101 -8.67 0.48 12.84
C ILE A 101 -7.33 0.71 13.55
N PRO A 102 -7.01 -0.10 14.58
CA PRO A 102 -5.65 -0.13 15.13
C PRO A 102 -4.65 -0.54 14.06
N PHE A 103 -3.54 0.18 13.97
CA PHE A 103 -2.46 -0.10 13.03
C PHE A 103 -1.14 0.44 13.57
N ASP A 104 -0.20 -0.44 13.85
CA ASP A 104 1.15 -0.09 14.27
C ASP A 104 2.13 -0.39 13.13
N SER A 105 2.59 0.66 12.46
CA SER A 105 3.51 0.54 11.32
C SER A 105 4.80 -0.24 11.62
N SER A 106 5.21 -0.36 12.89
CA SER A 106 6.42 -1.11 13.28
C SER A 106 6.23 -2.62 13.29
N SER A 107 5.01 -3.11 13.54
CA SER A 107 4.66 -4.54 13.52
C SER A 107 3.88 -4.95 12.27
N ASP A 108 3.08 -4.04 11.73
CA ASP A 108 2.09 -4.34 10.70
C ASP A 108 2.64 -4.11 9.30
N ILE A 109 3.79 -3.43 9.17
CA ILE A 109 4.57 -3.36 7.93
C ILE A 109 5.81 -4.25 8.07
N ILE A 110 5.78 -5.37 7.37
CA ILE A 110 6.82 -6.38 7.36
C ILE A 110 7.70 -6.17 6.12
N PHE A 111 9.00 -6.05 6.33
CA PHE A 111 10.00 -6.01 5.27
C PHE A 111 10.58 -7.42 5.15
N SER A 112 10.21 -8.15 4.10
CA SER A 112 10.66 -9.52 3.86
C SER A 112 11.96 -9.54 3.04
N ASP A 113 12.86 -10.47 3.36
CA ASP A 113 14.06 -10.74 2.55
C ASP A 113 13.75 -11.65 1.34
N GLU A 114 12.51 -12.13 1.22
CA GLU A 114 12.08 -12.98 0.12
C GLU A 114 11.85 -12.19 -1.17
N PHE A 115 12.14 -12.84 -2.30
CA PHE A 115 11.79 -12.38 -3.64
C PHE A 115 10.71 -13.28 -4.21
N LEU A 116 9.60 -12.68 -4.66
CA LEU A 116 8.55 -13.44 -5.32
C LEU A 116 8.92 -13.69 -6.79
N PRO A 117 8.70 -14.91 -7.32
CA PRO A 117 9.19 -15.30 -8.64
C PRO A 117 8.57 -14.52 -9.79
N GLN A 118 7.40 -13.89 -9.60
CA GLN A 118 6.70 -13.15 -10.65
C GLN A 118 7.31 -11.77 -10.92
N HIS A 119 7.82 -11.07 -9.90
CA HIS A 119 8.39 -9.73 -10.05
C HIS A 119 9.17 -9.29 -8.80
N GLU A 120 10.26 -8.54 -8.99
CA GLU A 120 11.13 -8.04 -7.91
C GLU A 120 10.46 -7.03 -6.97
N ASN A 121 9.50 -6.27 -7.48
CA ASN A 121 8.70 -5.30 -6.71
C ASN A 121 7.35 -5.92 -6.40
N ALA A 122 7.22 -6.56 -5.24
CA ALA A 122 5.96 -7.12 -4.79
C ALA A 122 5.57 -6.62 -3.40
N LEU A 123 4.28 -6.51 -3.16
CA LEU A 123 3.72 -6.29 -1.84
C LEU A 123 2.49 -7.17 -1.65
N ARG A 124 2.25 -7.59 -0.42
CA ARG A 124 1.05 -8.34 -0.04
C ARG A 124 0.32 -7.57 1.03
N ILE A 125 -0.99 -7.47 0.89
CA ILE A 125 -1.88 -6.86 1.89
C ILE A 125 -2.82 -7.95 2.37
N GLU A 126 -2.89 -8.15 3.67
CA GLU A 126 -3.76 -9.14 4.32
C GLU A 126 -4.68 -8.43 5.29
N ALA A 127 -5.95 -8.85 5.31
CA ALA A 127 -6.96 -8.32 6.21
C ALA A 127 -7.49 -9.42 7.13
N PHE A 128 -7.65 -9.07 8.39
CA PHE A 128 -8.06 -9.98 9.46
C PHE A 128 -9.29 -9.46 10.19
N SER A 129 -10.12 -10.38 10.68
CA SER A 129 -11.25 -10.06 11.53
C SER A 129 -10.80 -9.75 12.95
N ALA A 130 -11.74 -9.29 13.80
CA ALA A 130 -11.47 -9.05 15.22
C ALA A 130 -11.04 -10.32 15.98
N GLN A 131 -11.34 -11.51 15.44
CA GLN A 131 -10.95 -12.81 16.00
C GLN A 131 -9.59 -13.29 15.47
N GLY A 132 -8.90 -12.50 14.65
CA GLY A 132 -7.62 -12.85 14.04
C GLY A 132 -7.73 -13.78 12.82
N ALA A 133 -8.95 -14.10 12.36
CA ALA A 133 -9.15 -14.92 11.18
C ALA A 133 -8.86 -14.11 9.91
N LYS A 134 -8.11 -14.69 8.96
CA LYS A 134 -7.83 -14.01 7.69
C LYS A 134 -9.10 -13.92 6.84
N VAL A 135 -9.53 -12.70 6.56
CA VAL A 135 -10.70 -12.40 5.71
C VAL A 135 -10.31 -12.38 4.25
N THR A 136 -9.16 -11.78 3.93
CA THR A 136 -8.66 -11.69 2.55
C THR A 136 -7.15 -11.48 2.51
N SER A 137 -6.55 -11.83 1.38
CA SER A 137 -5.14 -11.56 1.08
C SER A 137 -5.02 -11.25 -0.40
N CYS A 138 -4.21 -10.27 -0.76
CA CYS A 138 -3.90 -9.98 -2.16
C CYS A 138 -2.45 -9.56 -2.32
N THR A 139 -1.79 -10.15 -3.31
CA THR A 139 -0.43 -9.78 -3.71
C THR A 139 -0.47 -8.91 -4.94
N TYR A 140 0.24 -7.78 -4.89
CA TYR A 140 0.37 -6.82 -5.95
C TYR A 140 1.82 -6.72 -6.41
N PHE A 141 2.03 -6.57 -7.71
CA PHE A 141 3.33 -6.39 -8.33
C PHE A 141 3.40 -5.00 -8.97
N SER A 142 4.37 -4.19 -8.57
CA SER A 142 4.62 -2.89 -9.19
C SER A 142 5.63 -3.01 -10.33
N ILE A 143 5.12 -3.00 -11.56
CA ILE A 143 5.92 -3.31 -12.76
C ILE A 143 6.48 -2.05 -13.45
N GLY A 144 6.52 -0.91 -12.76
CA GLY A 144 6.98 0.37 -13.31
C GLY A 144 5.90 1.17 -14.05
N GLY A 145 6.16 2.46 -14.28
CA GLY A 145 5.25 3.37 -15.00
C GLY A 145 3.91 3.66 -14.28
N GLY A 146 3.75 3.27 -13.02
CA GLY A 146 2.49 3.37 -12.28
C GLY A 146 1.53 2.20 -12.53
N PHE A 147 1.98 1.13 -13.20
CA PHE A 147 1.16 -0.05 -13.41
C PHE A 147 1.32 -1.04 -12.25
N VAL A 148 0.18 -1.55 -11.79
CA VAL A 148 0.10 -2.59 -10.76
C VAL A 148 -0.61 -3.81 -11.34
N LYS A 149 -0.02 -4.99 -11.20
CA LYS A 149 -0.67 -6.27 -11.50
C LYS A 149 -1.05 -6.96 -10.21
N MET A 150 -2.24 -7.54 -10.16
CA MET A 150 -2.62 -8.44 -9.08
C MET A 150 -2.15 -9.84 -9.44
N SER A 151 -1.65 -10.59 -8.46
CA SER A 151 -1.51 -12.03 -8.63
C SER A 151 -2.88 -12.61 -8.96
N LYS A 152 -2.98 -13.35 -10.06
CA LYS A 152 -4.15 -14.21 -10.27
C LYS A 152 -4.02 -15.38 -9.31
N SER A 153 -5.05 -15.60 -8.50
CA SER A 153 -5.24 -16.86 -7.80
C SER A 153 -5.44 -18.00 -8.78
#